data_AF-A0A8T4VX54-F1
#
_entry.id   AF-A0A8T4VX54-F1
#
_cell.length_a   1.000
_cell.length_b   1.000
_cell.length_c   1.000
_cell.angle_alpha   90.00
_cell.angle_beta   90.00
_cell.angle_gamma   90.00
#
_symmetry.space_group_name_H-M   'P 1'
#
loop_
_entity.id
_entity.type
_entity.pdbx_description
1 polymer ?
#
loop_
_entity_poly.entity_id
_entity_poly.type
_entity_poly.pdbx_seq_one_letter_code
_entity_poly.pdbx_strand_id
1 'polypeptide(L)'
;MGKNTDLIQILLIVIIGMFIPFLGSLIIMFDVSPISTEGLLTIGSTFGYFLLIFGIELGIVYVYFYSTNAIAQKKIDNEAKKRKKKE
;
A
#
# COMPACT_ATOMS: atom_id res chain seq x y z
N MET A 1 19.68 8.67 -0.15
CA MET A 1 18.42 7.93 0.08
C MET A 1 17.47 8.29 -1.03
N GLY A 2 17.28 7.39 -1.99
CA GLY A 2 16.38 7.64 -3.12
C GLY A 2 14.94 7.48 -2.66
N LYS A 3 14.08 8.45 -2.98
CA LYS A 3 12.66 8.47 -2.61
C LYS A 3 11.93 7.15 -2.89
N ASN A 4 12.38 6.41 -3.90
CA ASN A 4 11.82 5.11 -4.32
C ASN A 4 12.27 3.96 -3.39
N THR A 5 13.50 4.02 -2.86
CA THR A 5 14.06 3.00 -1.96
C THR A 5 13.34 3.01 -0.61
N ASP A 6 13.10 4.20 -0.05
CA ASP A 6 12.33 4.34 1.20
C ASP A 6 10.89 3.84 1.01
N LEU A 7 10.28 4.13 -0.14
CA LEU A 7 8.93 3.68 -0.45
C LEU A 7 8.82 2.15 -0.53
N ILE A 8 9.80 1.51 -1.18
CA ILE A 8 9.90 0.04 -1.26
C ILE A 8 10.12 -0.55 0.13
N GLN A 9 10.95 0.07 0.96
CA GLN A 9 11.25 -0.41 2.30
C GLN A 9 10.03 -0.34 3.23
N ILE A 10 9.27 0.76 3.18
CA ILE A 10 7.99 0.90 3.89
C ILE A 10 6.99 -0.15 3.39
N LEU A 11 6.90 -0.36 2.07
CA LEU A 11 6.02 -1.36 1.49
C LEU A 11 6.37 -2.77 1.97
N LEU A 12 7.66 -3.13 2.02
CA LEU A 12 8.12 -4.42 2.54
C LEU A 12 7.79 -4.59 4.03
N ILE A 13 7.98 -3.55 4.84
CA ILE A 13 7.65 -3.59 6.27
C ILE A 13 6.15 -3.81 6.47
N VAL A 14 5.31 -3.12 5.70
CA VAL A 14 3.84 -3.29 5.76
C VAL A 14 3.44 -4.70 5.33
N ILE A 15 4.00 -5.21 4.24
CA ILE A 15 3.72 -6.58 3.77
C ILE A 15 4.11 -7.61 4.84
N ILE A 16 5.33 -7.54 5.37
CA ILE A 16 5.80 -8.49 6.40
C ILE A 16 4.99 -8.35 7.69
N GLY A 17 4.71 -7.11 8.12
CA GLY A 17 3.95 -6.81 9.32
C GLY A 17 2.50 -7.30 9.27
N MET A 18 1.88 -7.31 8.09
CA MET A 18 0.53 -7.86 7.90
C MET A 18 0.56 -9.39 7.66
N PHE A 19 1.63 -9.91 7.05
CA PHE A 19 1.74 -11.31 6.70
C PHE A 19 1.90 -12.23 7.91
N ILE A 20 2.66 -11.82 8.93
CA ILE A 20 2.87 -12.61 10.16
C ILE A 20 1.55 -12.86 10.94
N PRO A 21 0.75 -11.83 11.29
CA PRO A 21 -0.53 -12.05 11.98
C PRO A 21 -1.54 -12.79 11.10
N PHE A 22 -1.49 -12.61 9.78
CA PHE A 22 -2.30 -13.37 8.83
C PHE A 22 -1.96 -14.87 8.80
N LEU A 23 -0.68 -15.22 8.81
CA LEU A 23 -0.23 -16.62 8.95
C LEU A 23 -0.70 -17.21 10.29
N GLY A 24 -0.56 -16.45 11.37
CA GLY A 24 -1.04 -16.85 12.70
C GLY A 24 -2.54 -17.11 12.73
N SER A 25 -3.36 -16.25 12.12
CA SER A 25 -4.81 -16.44 12.08
C SER A 25 -5.23 -17.65 11.25
N LEU A 26 -4.55 -17.93 10.13
CA LEU A 26 -4.83 -19.12 9.33
C LEU A 26 -4.54 -20.43 10.06
N ILE A 27 -3.41 -20.49 10.79
CA ILE A 27 -3.03 -21.67 11.57
C ILE A 27 -4.02 -21.89 12.72
N ILE A 28 -4.39 -20.83 13.44
CA ILE A 28 -5.28 -20.93 14.62
C ILE A 28 -6.73 -21.21 14.21
N MET A 29 -7.24 -20.57 13.16
CA MET A 29 -8.68 -20.55 12.86
C MET A 29 -9.10 -21.65 11.90
N PHE A 30 -8.22 -22.10 11.03
CA PHE A 30 -8.52 -23.07 9.98
C PHE A 30 -7.72 -24.38 10.11
N ASP A 31 -6.92 -24.53 11.18
CA ASP A 31 -6.02 -25.67 11.43
C ASP A 31 -5.14 -26.02 10.22
N VAL A 32 -4.79 -24.99 9.43
CA VAL A 32 -4.05 -25.16 8.18
C VAL A 32 -2.60 -25.38 8.54
N SER A 33 -2.14 -26.62 8.43
CA SER A 33 -0.74 -26.96 8.70
C SER A 33 0.15 -26.47 7.55
N PRO A 34 1.08 -25.52 7.78
CA PRO A 34 1.97 -24.97 6.74
C PRO A 34 2.99 -25.98 6.22
N ILE A 35 3.06 -27.15 6.84
CA ILE A 35 3.97 -28.25 6.50
C ILE A 35 3.37 -29.10 5.36
N SER A 36 2.05 -29.03 5.14
CA SER A 36 1.37 -29.75 4.06
C SER A 36 1.35 -28.95 2.76
N THR A 37 1.43 -29.64 1.62
CA THR A 37 1.34 -29.01 0.28
C THR A 37 0.01 -28.31 0.05
N GLU A 38 -1.10 -28.89 0.51
CA GLU A 38 -2.44 -28.26 0.45
C GLU A 38 -2.53 -27.01 1.34
N GLY A 39 -1.95 -27.06 2.54
CA GLY A 39 -1.90 -25.90 3.43
C GLY A 39 -1.08 -24.76 2.85
N LEU A 40 0.06 -25.07 2.23
CA LEU A 40 0.90 -24.07 1.56
C LEU A 40 0.18 -23.40 0.38
N LEU A 41 -0.56 -24.18 -0.42
CA LEU A 41 -1.41 -23.68 -1.52
C LEU A 41 -2.55 -22.79 -1.02
N THR A 42 -3.18 -23.18 0.09
CA THR A 42 -4.29 -22.41 0.70
C THR A 42 -3.79 -21.09 1.26
N ILE A 43 -2.65 -21.09 1.97
CA ILE A 43 -2.01 -19.88 2.49
C ILE A 43 -1.57 -18.98 1.33
N GLY A 44 -0.91 -19.55 0.33
CA GLY A 44 -0.41 -18.80 -0.83
C GLY A 44 -1.54 -18.14 -1.64
N SER A 45 -2.62 -18.87 -1.92
CA SER A 45 -3.78 -18.33 -2.63
C SER A 45 -4.52 -17.27 -1.83
N THR A 46 -4.78 -17.51 -0.54
CA THR A 46 -5.44 -16.53 0.33
C THR A 46 -4.60 -15.27 0.48
N PHE A 47 -3.29 -15.40 0.69
CA PHE A 47 -2.37 -14.27 0.71
C PHE A 47 -2.33 -13.52 -0.62
N GLY A 48 -2.36 -14.24 -1.74
CA GLY A 48 -2.46 -13.66 -3.08
C GLY A 48 -3.69 -12.78 -3.26
N TYR A 49 -4.86 -13.23 -2.80
CA TYR A 49 -6.07 -12.40 -2.80
C TYR A 49 -5.93 -11.15 -1.94
N PHE A 50 -5.34 -11.27 -0.74
CA PHE A 50 -5.05 -10.13 0.12
C PHE A 50 -4.09 -9.12 -0.53
N LEU A 51 -3.03 -9.60 -1.17
CA LEU A 51 -2.08 -8.76 -1.93
C LEU A 51 -2.78 -8.00 -3.06
N LEU A 52 -3.73 -8.64 -3.73
CA LEU A 52 -4.49 -8.05 -4.82
C LEU A 52 -5.40 -6.92 -4.32
N ILE A 53 -6.15 -7.16 -3.23
CA ILE A 53 -6.98 -6.14 -2.58
C ILE A 53 -6.10 -4.98 -2.08
N PHE A 54 -5.00 -5.30 -1.40
CA PHE A 54 -4.07 -4.30 -0.89
C PHE A 54 -3.48 -3.44 -2.02
N GLY A 55 -3.08 -4.06 -3.13
CA GLY A 55 -2.58 -3.34 -4.31
C GLY A 55 -3.62 -2.39 -4.91
N ILE A 56 -4.89 -2.80 -4.96
CA ILE A 56 -5.99 -1.95 -5.42
C ILE A 56 -6.19 -0.77 -4.46
N GLU A 57 -6.25 -1.01 -3.14
CA GLU A 57 -6.37 0.06 -2.15
C GLU A 57 -5.22 1.06 -2.24
N LEU A 58 -3.99 0.57 -2.36
CA LEU A 58 -2.80 1.41 -2.54
C LEU A 58 -2.88 2.24 -3.81
N GLY A 59 -3.36 1.64 -4.91
CA GLY A 59 -3.61 2.34 -6.17
C GLY A 59 -4.63 3.46 -6.00
N ILE A 60 -5.75 3.20 -5.32
CA ILE A 60 -6.80 4.20 -5.04
C ILE A 60 -6.24 5.34 -4.17
N VAL A 61 -5.53 5.01 -3.09
CA VAL A 61 -4.91 6.01 -2.20
C VAL A 61 -3.87 6.84 -2.96
N TYR A 62 -3.06 6.21 -3.80
CA TYR A 62 -2.09 6.90 -4.65
C TYR A 62 -2.76 7.87 -5.61
N VAL A 63 -3.81 7.43 -6.31
CA VAL A 63 -4.59 8.29 -7.23
C VAL A 63 -5.20 9.46 -6.46
N TYR A 64 -5.79 9.22 -5.29
CA TYR A 64 -6.35 10.27 -4.44
C TYR A 64 -5.30 11.31 -4.03
N PHE A 65 -4.13 10.87 -3.57
CA PHE A 65 -3.02 11.75 -3.23
C PHE A 65 -2.51 12.54 -4.44
N TYR A 66 -2.36 11.87 -5.59
CA TYR A 66 -1.90 12.51 -6.82
C TYR A 66 -2.85 13.60 -7.29
N SER A 67 -4.16 13.30 -7.37
CA SER A 67 -5.18 14.28 -7.75
C SER A 67 -5.26 15.44 -6.76
N THR A 68 -5.15 15.17 -5.46
CA THR A 68 -5.16 16.22 -4.42
C THR A 68 -3.93 17.12 -4.52
N ASN A 69 -2.73 16.55 -4.74
CA ASN A 69 -1.51 17.32 -4.94
C ASN A 69 -1.58 18.20 -6.19
N ALA A 70 -2.18 17.71 -7.28
CA ALA A 70 -2.37 18.49 -8.50
C ALA A 70 -3.30 19.70 -8.26
N ILE A 71 -4.35 19.53 -7.46
CA ILE A 71 -5.25 20.62 -7.07
C ILE A 71 -4.55 21.62 -6.14
N ALA A 72 -3.79 21.11 -5.17
CA ALA A 72 -3.04 21.93 -4.22
C ALA A 72 -1.96 22.78 -4.92
N GLN A 73 -1.20 22.19 -5.84
CA GLN A 73 -0.21 22.93 -6.65
C GLN A 73 -0.88 24.02 -7.50
N LYS A 74 -2.03 23.75 -8.12
CA LYS A 74 -2.77 24.78 -8.88
C LYS A 74 -3.23 25.94 -8.00
N LYS A 75 -3.59 25.72 -6.73
CA LYS A 75 -3.91 26.80 -5.78
C LYS A 75 -2.66 27.60 -5.42
N ILE A 76 -1.56 26.93 -5.09
CA ILE A 76 -0.30 27.58 -4.72
C ILE A 76 0.24 28.44 -5.87
N ASP A 77 0.23 27.93 -7.10
CA ASP A 77 0.68 28.66 -8.29
C ASP A 77 -0.20 29.88 -8.62
N ASN A 78 -1.52 29.75 -8.43
CA ASN A 78 -2.44 30.86 -8.64
C ASN A 78 -2.27 31.96 -7.59
N GLU A 79 -1.98 31.60 -6.33
CA GLU A 79 -1.64 32.58 -5.30
C GLU A 79 -0.27 33.24 -5.54
N ALA A 80 0.73 32.46 -5.97
CA ALA A 80 2.05 32.99 -6.33
C ALA A 80 1.96 33.97 -7.52
N LYS A 81 1.16 33.66 -8.55
CA LYS A 81 0.87 34.58 -9.67
C LYS A 81 0.13 35.84 -9.24
N LYS A 82 -0.81 35.74 -8.28
CA LYS A 82 -1.52 36.91 -7.76
C LYS A 82 -0.62 37.85 -6.96
N ARG A 83 0.37 37.34 -6.22
CA ARG A 83 1.37 38.17 -5.52
C ARG A 83 2.27 38.92 -6.49
N LYS A 84 2.78 38.26 -7.53
CA LYS A 84 3.63 38.87 -8.57
C LYS A 84 2.93 39.91 -9.46
N LYS A 85 1.59 39.97 -9.46
CA LYS A 85 0.80 40.99 -10.18
C LYS A 85 0.46 42.22 -9.34
N LYS A 86 0.75 42.18 -8.03
CA LYS A 86 0.50 43.27 -7.08
C LYS A 86 1.76 44.08 -6.72
N GLU A 87 2.93 43.59 -7.08
CA GLU A 87 4.21 44.34 -7.12
C GLU A 87 4.40 44.94 -8.52
#